data_AF-A0A3S5AK07-F1
#
_entry.id   AF-A0A3S5AK07-F1
#
_cell.length_a   1.000
_cell.length_b   1.000
_cell.length_c   1.000
_cell.angle_alpha   90.00
_cell.angle_beta   90.00
_cell.angle_gamma   90.00
#
_symmetry.space_group_name_H-M   'P 1'
#
loop_
_entity.id
_entity.type
_entity.pdbx_description
1 polymer ?
#
loop_
_entity_poly.entity_id
_entity_poly.type
_entity_poly.pdbx_seq_one_letter_code
_entity_poly.pdbx_strand_id
1 'polypeptide(L)'
;MQLLFNSENLPLIQCLSSHLKARSIRPAILPIRFYPSEGSEEEVPEDMDPEDLFRQVTFKQMPAFGWRWNRSSWDRFCPVSLYHGQKVIGKPSHAVG
;
A
#
# COMPACT_ATOMS: atom_id res chain seq x y z
N MET A 1 -0.65 10.55 -8.53
CA MET A 1 0.16 10.59 -7.29
C MET A 1 1.48 11.38 -7.43
N GLN A 2 1.86 11.88 -8.63
CA GLN A 2 3.06 12.72 -8.83
C GLN A 2 2.94 14.19 -8.39
N LEU A 3 1.76 14.64 -7.94
CA LEU A 3 1.49 16.08 -7.74
C LEU A 3 1.77 16.61 -6.32
N LEU A 4 2.32 15.80 -5.40
CA LEU A 4 2.52 16.21 -3.99
C LEU A 4 3.97 16.45 -3.59
N PHE A 5 4.95 16.18 -4.46
CA PHE A 5 6.37 16.37 -4.18
C PHE A 5 7.01 17.38 -5.15
N ASN A 6 6.36 18.53 -5.36
CA ASN A 6 7.01 19.68 -6.00
C ASN A 6 7.94 20.36 -4.99
N SER A 7 9.13 20.79 -5.43
CA SER A 7 10.15 21.46 -4.60
C SER A 7 9.64 22.73 -3.91
N GLU A 8 8.62 23.38 -4.49
CA GLU A 8 7.96 24.56 -3.94
C GLU A 8 7.20 24.29 -2.63
N ASN A 9 6.77 23.05 -2.40
CA ASN A 9 5.99 22.66 -1.23
C ASN A 9 6.86 22.18 -0.05
N LEU A 10 8.18 22.04 -0.24
CA LEU A 10 9.10 21.54 0.78
C LEU A 10 8.98 22.30 2.12
N PRO A 11 8.94 23.64 2.13
CA PRO A 11 8.84 24.40 3.39
C PRO A 11 7.52 24.13 4.13
N LEU A 12 6.42 23.99 3.40
CA LEU A 12 5.09 23.69 3.97
C LEU A 12 5.05 22.29 4.56
N ILE A 13 5.61 21.30 3.85
CA ILE A 13 5.71 19.91 4.32
C ILE A 13 6.54 19.86 5.62
N GLN A 14 7.63 20.62 5.69
CA GLN A 14 8.52 20.64 6.85
C GLN A 14 7.89 21.33 8.08
N CYS A 15 7.11 22.39 7.86
CA CYS A 15 6.29 23.04 8.87
C CYS A 15 5.21 22.08 9.42
N LEU A 16 4.46 21.43 8.52
CA LEU A 16 3.44 20.44 8.87
C LEU A 16 4.05 19.27 9.66
N SER A 17 5.20 18.74 9.23
CA SER A 17 5.91 17.66 9.92
C SER A 17 6.27 18.05 11.36
N SER A 18 6.78 19.27 11.57
CA SER A 18 7.11 19.79 12.90
C SER A 18 5.88 19.91 13.80
N HIS A 19 4.76 20.42 13.26
CA HIS A 19 3.49 20.50 13.98
C HIS A 19 2.91 19.13 14.37
N LEU A 20 3.00 18.14 13.47
CA LEU A 20 2.52 16.78 13.74
C LEU A 20 3.38 16.10 14.82
N LYS A 21 4.70 16.26 14.77
CA LYS A 21 5.63 15.75 15.79
C LYS A 21 5.34 16.36 17.17
N ALA A 22 5.05 17.66 17.22
CA ALA A 22 4.70 18.35 18.47
C ALA A 22 3.38 17.86 19.09
N ARG A 23 2.47 17.28 18.31
CA ARG A 23 1.15 16.81 18.77
C ARG A 23 1.14 15.36 19.28
N SER A 24 2.29 14.70 19.42
CA SER A 24 2.40 13.29 19.87
C SER A 24 1.54 12.32 19.04
N ILE A 25 1.26 12.67 17.78
CA ILE A 25 0.57 11.78 16.85
C ILE A 25 1.56 10.69 16.46
N ARG A 26 1.20 9.43 16.71
CA ARG A 26 2.01 8.29 16.27
C ARG A 26 2.06 8.30 14.73
N PRO A 27 3.25 8.20 14.11
CA PRO A 27 3.34 8.11 12.67
C PRO A 27 2.58 6.88 12.17
N ALA A 28 1.92 7.02 11.03
CA ALA A 28 1.32 5.87 10.35
C ALA A 28 2.42 4.87 10.00
N ILE A 29 2.07 3.58 10.00
CA ILE A 29 2.95 2.52 9.49
C ILE A 29 3.20 2.82 8.02
N LEU A 30 4.47 2.82 7.61
CA LEU A 30 4.83 3.03 6.21
C LEU A 30 4.28 1.86 5.38
N PRO A 31 3.64 2.12 4.23
CA PRO A 31 3.17 1.06 3.37
C PRO A 31 4.32 0.12 3.00
N ILE A 32 4.15 -1.16 3.30
CA ILE A 32 5.12 -2.20 2.98
C ILE A 32 4.63 -2.89 1.71
N ARG A 33 5.49 -2.96 0.69
CA ARG A 33 5.15 -3.72 -0.51
C ARG A 33 5.24 -5.21 -0.20
N PHE A 34 4.18 -5.93 -0.54
CA PHE A 34 4.17 -7.38 -0.37
C PHE A 34 5.13 -8.10 -1.31
N TYR A 35 5.37 -7.53 -2.49
CA TYR A 35 6.30 -8.06 -3.47
C TYR A 35 7.24 -6.95 -3.99
N PRO A 36 8.49 -7.30 -4.34
CA PRO A 36 9.41 -6.33 -4.92
C PRO A 36 8.95 -5.91 -6.33
N SER A 37 9.51 -4.81 -6.85
CA SER A 37 9.19 -4.36 -8.21
C SER A 37 9.69 -5.35 -9.27
N GLU A 38 9.17 -5.23 -10.49
CA GLU A 38 9.60 -6.01 -11.66
C GLU A 38 11.14 -6.03 -11.78
N GLY A 39 11.69 -7.22 -12.03
CA GLY A 39 13.12 -7.55 -12.06
C GLY A 39 13.67 -8.25 -10.81
N SER A 40 12.82 -8.81 -9.94
CA SER A 40 13.25 -9.47 -8.69
C SER A 40 12.91 -10.96 -8.68
N GLU A 41 13.68 -11.76 -7.92
CA GLU A 41 13.47 -13.22 -7.84
C GLU A 41 12.14 -13.63 -7.19
N GLU A 42 11.44 -12.71 -6.52
CA GLU A 42 10.12 -12.92 -5.91
C GLU A 42 8.99 -12.24 -6.70
N GLU A 43 9.01 -12.33 -8.03
CA GLU A 43 7.88 -11.89 -8.85
C GLU A 43 6.63 -12.75 -8.61
N VAL A 44 5.46 -12.10 -8.56
CA VAL A 44 4.17 -12.78 -8.46
C VAL A 44 3.81 -13.34 -9.82
N PRO A 45 3.54 -14.65 -9.96
CA PRO A 45 3.03 -15.20 -11.21
C PRO A 45 1.72 -14.52 -11.59
N GLU A 46 1.61 -14.04 -12.84
CA GLU A 46 0.43 -13.30 -13.31
C GLU A 46 -0.87 -14.11 -13.22
N ASP A 47 -0.76 -15.45 -13.27
CA ASP A 47 -1.88 -16.40 -13.24
C ASP A 47 -2.17 -16.99 -11.85
N MET A 48 -1.54 -16.50 -10.78
CA MET A 48 -1.71 -17.10 -9.46
C MET A 48 -3.11 -16.85 -8.90
N ASP A 49 -3.72 -17.89 -8.32
CA ASP A 49 -5.03 -17.76 -7.69
C ASP A 49 -5.00 -16.72 -6.55
N PRO A 50 -5.94 -15.78 -6.51
CA PRO A 50 -5.93 -14.69 -5.55
C PRO A 50 -6.13 -15.11 -4.09
N GLU A 51 -6.83 -16.21 -3.84
CA GLU A 51 -6.96 -16.78 -2.51
C GLU A 51 -5.63 -17.34 -2.04
N ASP A 52 -4.88 -17.99 -2.95
CA ASP A 52 -3.51 -18.45 -2.71
C ASP A 52 -2.54 -17.27 -2.51
N LEU A 53 -2.67 -16.20 -3.30
CA LEU A 53 -1.89 -14.95 -3.14
C LEU A 53 -2.10 -14.36 -1.74
N PHE A 54 -3.35 -14.16 -1.33
CA PHE A 54 -3.65 -13.58 -0.02
C PHE A 54 -3.11 -14.47 1.10
N ARG A 55 -3.27 -15.79 0.98
CA ARG A 55 -2.75 -16.74 1.96
C ARG A 55 -1.24 -16.64 2.13
N GLN A 56 -0.47 -16.50 1.04
CA GLN A 56 0.99 -16.33 1.13
C GLN A 56 1.39 -15.02 1.83
N VAL A 57 0.69 -13.93 1.50
CA VAL A 57 1.01 -12.59 2.00
C VAL A 57 0.63 -12.42 3.48
N THR A 58 -0.48 -13.04 3.91
CA THR A 58 -0.98 -12.89 5.29
C THR A 58 0.03 -13.26 6.37
N PHE A 59 0.94 -14.19 6.07
CA PHE A 59 1.97 -14.65 7.00
C PHE A 59 3.33 -13.97 6.82
N LYS A 60 3.65 -13.43 5.63
CA LYS A 60 4.99 -12.89 5.34
C LYS A 60 5.25 -11.52 5.98
N GLN A 61 4.27 -10.63 6.03
CA GLN A 61 4.51 -9.21 6.38
C GLN A 61 3.44 -8.63 7.30
N MET A 62 3.23 -9.19 8.50
CA MET A 62 2.26 -8.63 9.43
C MET A 62 2.66 -7.19 9.86
N PRO A 63 1.76 -6.20 9.79
CA PRO A 63 2.08 -4.82 10.12
C PRO A 63 2.34 -4.62 11.62
N ALA A 64 1.79 -5.50 12.47
CA ALA A 64 2.12 -5.58 13.89
C ALA A 64 1.75 -6.96 14.48
N PHE A 65 2.36 -7.33 15.61
CA PHE A 65 2.02 -8.55 16.32
C PHE A 65 0.53 -8.57 16.72
N GLY A 66 -0.20 -9.61 16.30
CA GLY A 66 -1.64 -9.76 16.54
C GLY A 66 -2.56 -9.05 15.54
N TRP A 67 -2.01 -8.20 14.67
CA TRP A 67 -2.77 -7.48 13.63
C TRP A 67 -2.62 -8.22 12.30
N ARG A 68 -3.53 -9.16 12.04
CA ARG A 68 -3.56 -9.92 10.79
C ARG A 68 -4.07 -9.04 9.65
N TRP A 69 -3.56 -9.28 8.45
CA TRP A 69 -4.14 -8.73 7.23
C TRP A 69 -5.61 -9.16 7.09
N ASN A 70 -6.47 -8.21 6.75
CA ASN A 70 -7.86 -8.48 6.40
C ASN A 70 -8.12 -7.95 4.99
N ARG A 71 -8.99 -8.64 4.23
CA ARG A 71 -9.39 -8.17 2.91
C ARG A 71 -10.19 -6.89 3.08
N SER A 72 -9.86 -5.89 2.27
CA SER A 72 -10.67 -4.69 2.20
C SER A 72 -12.04 -5.01 1.61
N SER A 73 -13.03 -4.15 1.85
CA SER A 73 -14.35 -4.24 1.18
C SER A 73 -14.27 -4.05 -0.34
N TRP A 74 -13.13 -3.56 -0.85
CA TRP A 74 -12.84 -3.34 -2.26
C TRP A 74 -12.37 -4.64 -2.94
N ASP A 75 -12.20 -5.70 -2.15
CA ASP A 75 -11.65 -6.99 -2.57
C ASP A 75 -10.37 -6.82 -3.39
N ARG A 76 -10.35 -7.29 -4.64
CA ARG A 76 -9.21 -7.23 -5.55
C ARG A 76 -9.28 -6.08 -6.54
N PHE A 77 -10.30 -5.24 -6.44
CA PHE A 77 -10.48 -4.16 -7.41
C PHE A 77 -9.57 -2.99 -7.09
N CYS A 78 -8.98 -2.41 -8.14
CA CYS A 78 -8.13 -1.23 -8.01
C CYS A 78 -8.93 -0.06 -7.43
N PRO A 79 -8.55 0.49 -6.26
CA PRO A 79 -9.30 1.59 -5.64
C PRO A 79 -9.40 2.84 -6.53
N VAL A 80 -8.35 3.11 -7.30
CA VAL A 80 -8.31 4.25 -8.24
C VAL A 80 -9.33 4.04 -9.36
N SER A 81 -9.40 2.84 -9.96
CA SER A 81 -10.37 2.54 -11.02
C SER A 81 -11.80 2.51 -10.46
N LEU A 82 -11.99 1.95 -9.27
CA LEU A 82 -13.30 1.92 -8.61
C LEU A 82 -13.83 3.32 -8.31
N TYR A 83 -12.96 4.24 -7.90
CA TYR A 83 -13.32 5.65 -7.72
C TYR A 83 -13.89 6.27 -9.01
N HIS A 84 -13.39 5.85 -10.17
CA HIS A 84 -13.90 6.26 -11.48
C HIS A 84 -15.11 5.42 -11.97
N GLY A 85 -15.67 4.55 -11.12
CA GLY A 85 -16.78 3.67 -11.48
C GLY A 85 -16.39 2.46 -12.32
N GLN A 86 -15.09 2.18 -12.48
CA GLN A 86 -14.59 1.08 -13.29
C GLN A 86 -14.19 -0.11 -12.41
N LYS A 87 -14.72 -1.30 -12.73
CA LYS A 87 -14.38 -2.55 -12.04
C LYS A 87 -13.17 -3.21 -12.71
N VAL A 88 -11.97 -2.73 -12.37
CA VAL A 88 -10.70 -3.26 -12.88
C VAL A 88 -10.00 -4.03 -11.77
N ILE A 89 -9.55 -5.25 -12.07
CA ILE A 89 -8.74 -6.06 -11.13
C ILE A 89 -7.40 -5.35 -10.93
N GLY A 90 -7.04 -5.13 -9.67
CA GLY A 90 -5.76 -4.54 -9.29
C GLY A 90 -4.61 -5.50 -9.57
N LYS A 91 -3.45 -4.94 -9.92
CA LYS A 91 -2.24 -5.73 -10.14
C LYS A 91 -1.61 -6.13 -8.79
N PRO A 92 -1.21 -7.40 -8.59
CA PRO A 92 -0.50 -7.84 -7.38
C PRO A 92 0.78 -7.04 -7.09
N SER A 93 1.48 -6.58 -8.13
CA SER A 93 2.68 -5.74 -8.03
C SER A 93 2.45 -4.38 -7.34
N HIS A 94 1.19 -3.94 -7.24
CA HIS A 94 0.81 -2.70 -6.56
C HIS A 94 0.18 -2.95 -5.19
N ALA A 95 0.13 -4.21 -4.74
CA ALA A 95 -0.40 -4.56 -3.43
C ALA A 95 0.55 -4.08 -2.33
N VAL A 96 -0.01 -3.34 -1.37
CA VAL A 96 0.71 -2.78 -0.22
C VAL A 96 -0.05 -3.11 1.05
N GLY A 97 0.71 -3.23 2.13
CA GLY A 97 0.24 -3.38 3.49
C GLY A 97 0.47 -2.13 4.33
#